data_AF-A0A930VFH9-F1
#
_entry.id   AF-A0A930VFH9-F1
#
_cell.length_a   1.000
_cell.length_b   1.000
_cell.length_c   1.000
_cell.angle_alpha   90.00
_cell.angle_beta   90.00
_cell.angle_gamma   90.00
#
_symmetry.space_group_name_H-M   'P 1'
#
loop_
_entity.id
_entity.type
_entity.pdbx_description
1 polymer ?
#
loop_
_entity_poly.entity_id
_entity_poly.type
_entity_poly.pdbx_seq_one_letter_code
_entity_poly.pdbx_strand_id
1 'polypeptide(L)' 'MAHHGNTPAAWTAVTVAMVGFVVGGIALMLDPVSMPLFWIGVAIGIASLVVFVVMAKMGMND' A
#
# COMPACT_ATOMS: atom_id res chain seq x y z
N MET A 1 24.16 12.50 -1.97
CA MET A 1 23.44 11.45 -1.22
C MET A 1 22.02 11.43 -1.77
N ALA A 2 21.55 10.31 -2.33
CA ALA A 2 20.16 10.22 -2.75
C ALA A 2 19.30 10.07 -1.49
N HIS A 3 18.55 11.11 -1.12
CA HIS A 3 17.52 11.00 -0.10
C HIS A 3 16.36 10.21 -0.73
N HIS A 4 16.48 8.88 -0.76
CA HIS A 4 15.47 7.99 -1.30
C HIS A 4 14.19 8.16 -0.50
N GLY A 5 13.15 8.77 -1.08
CA GLY A 5 11.76 8.70 -0.63
C GLY A 5 11.52 8.67 0.88
N ASN A 6 12.36 9.34 1.69
CA ASN A 6 12.31 9.26 3.14
C ASN A 6 11.40 10.36 3.66
N THR A 7 10.25 10.47 3.02
CA THR A 7 9.26 11.52 3.22
C THR A 7 8.05 10.89 3.88
N PRO A 8 7.30 11.65 4.70
CA PRO A 8 6.10 11.12 5.34
C PRO A 8 5.10 10.53 4.33
N ALA A 9 4.95 11.14 3.14
CA ALA A 9 4.08 10.63 2.08
C ALA A 9 4.52 9.25 1.59
N ALA A 10 5.81 9.08 1.30
CA ALA A 10 6.35 7.83 0.78
C ALA A 10 6.28 6.69 1.80
N TRP A 11 6.67 6.92 3.07
CA TRP A 11 6.59 5.88 4.10
C TRP A 11 5.16 5.48 4.45
N THR A 12 4.23 6.44 4.42
CA THR A 12 2.81 6.14 4.62
C THR A 12 2.29 5.27 3.47
N ALA A 13 2.58 5.64 2.22
CA ALA A 13 2.18 4.87 1.05
C ALA A 13 2.75 3.45 1.07
N VAL A 14 4.05 3.29 1.38
CA VAL A 14 4.70 1.99 1.50
C VAL A 14 4.05 1.15 2.61
N THR A 15 3.73 1.75 3.75
CA THR A 15 3.06 1.03 4.86
C THR A 15 1.68 0.52 4.44
N VAL A 16 0.87 1.35 3.78
CA VAL A 16 -0.45 0.95 3.27
C VAL A 16 -0.32 -0.14 2.21
N ALA A 17 0.63 0.00 1.28
CA ALA A 17 0.89 -1.00 0.26
C ALA A 17 1.33 -2.34 0.88
N MET A 18 2.17 -2.31 1.92
CA MET A 18 2.61 -3.50 2.65
C MET A 18 1.44 -4.21 3.33
N VAL A 19 0.50 -3.48 3.93
CA VAL A 19 -0.73 -4.07 4.48
C VAL A 19 -1.54 -4.75 3.38
N GLY A 20 -1.73 -4.10 2.22
CA GLY A 20 -2.41 -4.72 1.08
C GLY A 20 -1.72 -6.00 0.58
N PHE A 21 -0.39 -5.98 0.50
CA PHE A 21 0.41 -7.14 0.14
C PHE A 21 0.26 -8.29 1.13
N VAL A 22 0.32 -8.02 2.44
CA VAL A 22 0.14 -9.04 3.49
C VAL A 22 -1.27 -9.63 3.43
N VAL A 23 -2.30 -8.80 3.29
CA VAL A 23 -3.70 -9.27 3.15
C VAL A 23 -3.88 -10.16 1.91
N GLY A 24 -3.34 -9.73 0.77
CA GLY A 24 -3.37 -10.51 -0.47
C GLY A 24 -2.58 -11.82 -0.37
N GLY A 25 -1.41 -11.79 0.26
CA GLY A 25 -0.58 -12.97 0.52
C GLY A 25 -1.30 -14.00 1.40
N ILE A 26 -1.91 -13.55 2.51
CA ILE A 26 -2.73 -14.41 3.38
C ILE A 26 -3.88 -15.05 2.58
N ALA A 27 -4.57 -14.29 1.73
CA ALA A 27 -5.68 -14.81 0.92
C ALA A 27 -5.29 -16.01 0.04
N LEU A 28 -4.07 -15.98 -0.51
CA LEU A 28 -3.51 -17.05 -1.35
C LEU A 28 -2.99 -18.25 -0.55
N MET A 29 -2.81 -18.12 0.77
CA MET A 29 -2.41 -19.21 1.67
C MET A 29 -3.60 -20.00 2.24
N LEU A 30 -4.83 -19.52 2.06
CA LEU A 30 -6.04 -20.21 2.52
C LEU A 30 -6.43 -21.36 1.59
N ASP A 31 -7.10 -22.38 2.15
CA ASP A 31 -7.70 -23.48 1.40
C ASP A 31 -9.20 -23.64 1.76
N PRO A 32 -10.12 -23.35 0.83
CA PRO A 32 -9.87 -22.87 -0.53
C PRO A 32 -9.32 -21.43 -0.55
N VAL A 33 -8.60 -21.09 -1.63
CA VAL A 33 -8.10 -19.73 -1.86
C VAL A 33 -9.25 -18.72 -1.79
N SER A 34 -9.07 -17.66 -1.00
CA SER A 34 -10.09 -16.62 -0.85
C SER A 34 -9.86 -15.51 -1.89
N MET A 35 -10.40 -15.68 -3.09
CA MET A 35 -10.35 -14.63 -4.12
C MET A 35 -10.97 -13.30 -3.69
N PRO A 36 -12.06 -13.24 -2.91
CA PRO A 36 -12.55 -11.96 -2.36
C PRO A 36 -11.52 -11.25 -1.48
N LEU A 37 -10.84 -11.98 -0.58
CA LEU A 37 -9.82 -11.39 0.28
C LEU A 37 -8.58 -10.95 -0.50
N PHE A 38 -8.22 -11.68 -1.54
CA PHE A 38 -7.15 -11.29 -2.46
C PHE A 38 -7.45 -9.93 -3.11
N TRP A 39 -8.67 -9.74 -3.62
CA TRP A 39 -9.07 -8.46 -4.22
C TRP A 39 -9.15 -7.32 -3.21
N ILE A 40 -9.47 -7.60 -1.94
CA ILE A 40 -9.35 -6.61 -0.85
C ILE A 40 -7.89 -6.17 -0.70
N GLY A 41 -6.94 -7.12 -0.68
CA GLY A 41 -5.50 -6.80 -0.64
C GLY A 41 -5.06 -5.94 -1.84
N VAL A 42 -5.51 -6.27 -3.05
CA VAL A 42 -5.25 -5.48 -4.26
C VAL A 42 -5.84 -4.07 -4.15
N ALA A 43 -7.08 -3.94 -3.67
CA ALA A 43 -7.72 -2.63 -3.50
C ALA A 43 -6.98 -1.75 -2.50
N ILE A 44 -6.47 -2.31 -1.40
CA ILE A 44 -5.61 -1.60 -0.43
C ILE A 44 -4.30 -1.15 -1.10
N GLY A 45 -3.68 -2.03 -1.89
CA GLY A 45 -2.48 -1.71 -2.67
C GLY A 45 -2.72 -0.52 -3.61
N ILE A 46 -3.83 -0.49 -4.34
CA ILE A 46 -4.19 0.64 -5.21
C ILE A 46 -4.48 1.90 -4.39
N ALA A 47 -5.17 1.78 -3.26
CA ALA A 47 -5.46 2.91 -2.38
C ALA A 47 -4.18 3.57 -1.83
N SER A 48 -3.08 2.84 -1.69
CA SER A 48 -1.78 3.42 -1.29
C SER A 48 -1.29 4.51 -2.25
N LEU A 49 -1.58 4.39 -3.55
CA LEU A 49 -1.25 5.41 -4.57
C LEU A 49 -2.07 6.68 -4.35
N VAL A 50 -3.35 6.51 -4.01
CA VAL A 50 -4.24 7.63 -3.68
C VAL A 50 -3.74 8.36 -2.44
N VAL A 51 -3.38 7.62 -1.39
CA VAL A 51 -2.80 8.18 -0.16
C VAL A 51 -1.54 8.97 -0.47
N PHE A 52 -0.62 8.42 -1.27
CA PHE A 52 0.58 9.13 -1.69
C PHE A 52 0.26 10.46 -2.39
N VAL A 53 -0.63 10.43 -3.39
CA VAL A 53 -1.01 11.64 -4.16
C VAL A 53 -1.64 12.70 -3.26
N VAL A 54 -2.49 12.31 -2.33
CA VAL A 54 -3.11 13.25 -1.37
C VAL A 54 -2.04 13.88 -0.48
N MET A 55 -1.16 13.08 0.12
CA MET A 55 -0.10 13.58 1.00
C MET A 55 0.94 14.43 0.26
N ALA A 56 1.26 14.08 -0.99
CA ALA A 56 2.12 14.90 -1.84
C ALA A 56 1.49 16.27 -2.12
N LYS A 57 0.17 16.32 -2.39
CA LYS A 57 -0.56 17.59 -2.52
C LYS A 57 -0.61 18.40 -1.23
N MET A 58 -0.41 17.76 -0.08
CA MET A 58 -0.26 18.43 1.22
C MET A 58 1.19 18.87 1.52
N GLY A 59 2.12 18.68 0.57
CA GLY A 59 3.54 19.05 0.73
C GLY A 59 4.34 18.08 1.61
N MET A 60 3.88 16.85 1.78
CA MET A 60 4.52 15.84 2.65
C MET A 60 5.47 14.89 1.89
N ASN A 61 5.82 15.23 0.65
CA ASN A 61 6.65 14.40 -0.24
C ASN A 61 8.06 14.95 -0.48
N ASP A 62 8.47 15.96 0.30
CA ASP A 62 9.79 16.61 0.23
C ASP A 62 10.71 16.14 1.36
#